data_AF-A0A2V7IYU5-F1
#
_entry.id   AF-A0A2V7IYU5-F1
#
_cell.length_a   1.000
_cell.length_b   1.000
_cell.length_c   1.000
_cell.angle_alpha   90.00
_cell.angle_beta   90.00
_cell.angle_gamma   90.00
#
_symmetry.space_group_name_H-M   'P 1'
#
loop_
_entity.id
_entity.type
_entity.pdbx_description
1 polymer ?
#
loop_
_entity_poly.entity_id
_entity_poly.type
_entity_poly.pdbx_seq_one_letter_code
_entity_poly.pdbx_strand_id
1 'polypeptide(L)' 'MRKLNEEHGYVDIDEPVRVGERVWVVPSHCCATVNLHDEIWYGRRGRVEGSWKVAARGKVR' A
#
# COMPACT_ATOMS: atom_id res chain seq x y z
N MET A 1 10.05 -5.45 -7.51
CA MET A 1 10.60 -4.63 -6.40
C MET A 1 11.79 -5.39 -5.83
N ARG A 2 12.98 -4.79 -5.85
CA ARG A 2 14.23 -5.47 -5.47
C ARG A 2 14.75 -5.14 -4.06
N LYS A 3 14.34 -4.00 -3.49
CA LYS A 3 14.70 -3.57 -2.14
C LYS A 3 13.65 -2.63 -1.58
N LEU A 4 13.53 -2.60 -0.26
CA LEU A 4 12.79 -1.61 0.51
C LEU A 4 13.72 -0.97 1.55
N ASN A 5 13.46 0.28 1.88
CA ASN A 5 13.84 0.90 3.15
C ASN A 5 12.57 1.41 3.84
N GLU A 6 12.69 2.27 4.84
CA GLU A 6 11.56 2.74 5.65
C GLU A 6 10.48 3.42 4.80
N GLU A 7 10.86 4.26 3.83
CA GLU A 7 9.93 5.13 3.06
C GLU A 7 10.11 5.04 1.53
N HIS A 8 11.01 4.19 1.05
CA HIS A 8 11.33 4.05 -0.37
C HIS A 8 11.37 2.58 -0.80
N GLY A 9 10.80 2.31 -1.97
CA GLY A 9 10.95 1.07 -2.70
C GLY A 9 11.84 1.25 -3.92
N TYR A 10 12.68 0.26 -4.19
CA TYR A 10 13.49 0.18 -5.40
C TYR A 10 12.81 -0.80 -6.37
N VAL A 11 12.39 -0.30 -7.52
CA VAL A 11 11.79 -1.08 -8.60
C VAL A 11 12.69 -1.05 -9.82
N ASP A 12 12.71 -2.15 -10.56
CA ASP A 12 13.34 -2.23 -11.87
C ASP A 12 12.26 -1.93 -12.90
N ILE A 13 12.62 -1.16 -13.92
CA ILE A 13 11.68 -0.57 -14.87
C ILE A 13 12.26 -0.75 -16.27
N ASP A 14 11.46 -1.31 -17.18
CA ASP A 14 11.85 -1.54 -18.56
C ASP A 14 11.53 -0.33 -19.46
N GLU A 15 10.60 0.53 -19.04
CA GLU A 15 10.18 1.74 -19.76
C GLU A 15 10.40 3.02 -18.94
N PRO A 16 10.54 4.20 -19.58
CA PRO A 16 10.68 5.46 -18.85
C PRO A 16 9.43 5.81 -18.04
N VAL A 17 9.60 6.02 -16.73
CA VAL A 17 8.55 6.55 -15.83
C VAL A 17 8.75 8.02 -15.52
N ARG A 18 7.69 8.68 -15.04
CA ARG A 18 7.75 10.09 -14.65
C ARG A 18 7.63 10.27 -13.15
N VAL A 19 8.26 11.32 -12.62
CA VAL A 19 8.05 11.74 -11.23
C VAL A 19 6.57 12.08 -11.02
N GLY A 20 5.97 11.54 -9.96
CA GLY A 20 4.55 11.68 -9.65
C GLY A 20 3.66 10.57 -10.21
N GLU A 21 4.20 9.66 -11.03
CA GLU A 21 3.47 8.48 -11.49
C GLU A 21 3.16 7.54 -10.32
N ARG A 22 1.93 7.01 -10.30
CA ARG A 22 1.42 6.16 -9.22
C ARG A 22 1.39 4.72 -9.68
N VAL A 23 1.90 3.83 -8.84
CA VAL A 23 1.91 2.39 -9.06
C VAL A 23 1.10 1.67 -7.98
N TRP A 24 0.59 0.49 -8.32
CA TRP A 24 -0.02 -0.41 -7.35
C TRP A 24 1.02 -1.41 -6.85
N VAL A 25 1.04 -1.62 -5.53
CA VAL A 25 1.91 -2.62 -4.90
C VAL A 25 1.02 -3.59 -4.13
N VAL A 26 1.19 -4.88 -4.41
CA VAL A 26 0.58 -5.94 -3.61
C VAL A 26 1.52 -6.23 -2.43
N PRO A 27 1.07 -6.05 -1.17
CA PRO A 27 1.92 -6.32 -0.01
C PRO A 27 2.25 -7.81 0.09
N SER A 28 3.48 -8.13 0.53
CA SER A 28 3.92 -9.52 0.72
C SER A 28 3.23 -10.21 1.89
N HIS A 29 2.88 -9.46 2.95
CA HIS A 29 2.21 -9.99 4.12
C HIS A 29 1.09 -9.04 4.56
N CYS A 30 -0.16 -9.38 4.21
CA CYS A 30 -1.30 -8.49 4.36
C CYS A 30 -1.57 -8.10 5.83
N CYS A 31 -1.45 -9.01 6.79
CA CYS A 31 -1.81 -8.71 8.18
C CYS A 31 -0.87 -7.69 8.82
N ALA A 32 0.44 -7.80 8.55
CA ALA A 32 1.42 -6.84 9.03
C ALA A 32 1.19 -5.45 8.39
N THR A 33 0.97 -5.40 7.08
CA THR A 33 0.68 -4.14 6.38
C THR A 33 -0.61 -3.48 6.89
N VAL A 34 -1.71 -4.23 7.04
CA VAL A 34 -2.97 -3.70 7.56
C VAL A 34 -2.79 -3.13 8.97
N ASN A 35 -1.99 -3.77 9.82
CA ASN A 35 -1.71 -3.28 11.18
C ASN A 35 -0.89 -1.98 11.24
N LEU A 36 -0.26 -1.57 10.13
CA LEU A 36 0.47 -0.29 10.02
C LEU A 36 -0.43 0.89 9.62
N HIS A 37 -1.67 0.64 9.17
CA HIS A 37 -2.55 1.68 8.63
C HIS A 37 -3.80 1.84 9.52
N ASP A 38 -4.22 3.09 9.75
CA ASP A 38 -5.46 3.39 10.50
C ASP A 38 -6.73 3.12 9.68
N GLU A 39 -6.64 3.25 8.35
CA GLU A 39 -7.75 3.11 7.41
C GLU A 39 -7.39 2.28 6.18
N ILE A 40 -8.38 1.59 5.64
CA ILE A 40 -8.31 0.89 4.35
C ILE A 40 -9.32 1.54 3.41
N TRP A 41 -8.85 2.04 2.28
CA TRP A 41 -9.68 2.60 1.22
C TRP A 41 -10.11 1.51 0.25
N TYR A 42 -11.38 1.52 -0.16
CA TYR A 42 -11.91 0.58 -1.14
C TYR A 42 -12.64 1.29 -2.27
N GLY A 43 -12.73 0.61 -3.40
CA GLY A 43 -13.34 1.17 -4.59
C GLY A 43 -13.31 0.20 -5.77
N ARG A 44 -13.88 0.65 -6.88
CA ARG A 44 -13.98 -0.13 -8.12
C ARG A 44 -13.83 0.77 -9.33
N ARG A 45 -13.28 0.24 -10.42
CA ARG A 45 -13.13 0.95 -11.71
C ARG A 45 -12.39 2.29 -11.55
N GLY A 46 -11.34 2.31 -10.73
CA GLY A 46 -10.52 3.50 -10.49
C GLY A 46 -11.17 4.58 -9.63
N ARG A 47 -12.36 4.34 -9.06
CA ARG A 47 -13.04 5.29 -8.16
C ARG A 47 -13.09 4.76 -6.74
N VAL A 48 -12.67 5.58 -5.79
CA VAL A 48 -12.85 5.32 -4.35
C VAL A 48 -14.34 5.39 -4.03
N GLU A 49 -14.84 4.37 -3.32
CA GLU A 49 -16.23 4.28 -2.88
C GLU A 49 -16.38 4.56 -1.38
N GLY A 50 -15.32 4.36 -0.59
CA GLY A 50 -15.29 4.69 0.82
C GLY A 50 -14.00 4.22 1.52
N SER A 51 -14.01 4.28 2.85
CA SER A 51 -12.94 3.73 3.69
C SER A 51 -13.52 2.96 4.89
N TRP A 52 -12.71 2.04 5.43
CA TRP A 52 -12.97 1.35 6.68
C TRP A 52 -11.86 1.67 7.67
N LYS A 53 -12.24 1.93 8.93
CA LYS A 53 -11.29 2.01 10.04
C LYS A 53 -10.76 0.62 10.37
N VAL A 54 -9.45 0.49 10.56
CA VAL A 54 -8.82 -0.71 11.11
C VAL A 54 -9.05 -0.75 12.62
N ALA A 55 -10.24 -1.20 13.02
CA ALA A 55 -10.74 -1.07 14.40
C ALA A 55 -9.83 -1.73 15.47
N ALA A 56 -9.10 -2.78 15.10
CA ALA A 56 -8.22 -3.54 15.99
C ALA A 56 -6.73 -3.26 15.76
N ARG A 57 -6.36 -2.15 15.08
CA ARG A 57 -4.95 -1.80 14.86
C ARG A 57 -4.19 -1.76 16.18
N GLY A 58 -3.04 -2.44 16.23
CA GLY A 58 -2.17 -2.50 17.40
C GLY A 58 -2.72 -3.31 18.59
N LYS A 59 -3.84 -4.03 18.43
CA LYS A 59 -4.42 -4.89 19.48
C LYS A 59 -3.76 -6.27 19.48
N VAL A 60 -2.46 -6.30 19.73
CA VAL A 60 -1.66 -7.52 19.89
C VAL A 60 -1.68 -7.92 21.38
N ARG A 61 -1.76 -9.22 21.68
CA ARG A 61 -1.70 -9.78 23.03
C ARG A 61 -0.33 -10.41 23.30
#